data_AF-A0A968QT06-F1
#
_entry.id   AF-A0A968QT06-F1
#
_cell.length_a   1.000
_cell.length_b   1.000
_cell.length_c   1.000
_cell.angle_alpha   90.00
_cell.angle_beta   90.00
_cell.angle_gamma   90.00
#
_symmetry.space_group_name_H-M   'P 1'
#
loop_
_entity.id
_entity.type
_entity.pdbx_description
1 polymer ?
#
loop_
_entity_poly.entity_id
_entity_poly.type
_entity_poly.pdbx_seq_one_letter_code
_entity_poly.pdbx_strand_id
1 'polypeptide(L)' 'MEKDCLFCKIANGIIPTQFLYESDKLAVFRDINPEAPVHILIVPKKHIRSLNDIGEQDRDVLGEMLLLAKDMAKKRRRE' A
#
# COMPACT_ATOMS: atom_id res chain seq x y z
N MET A 1 4.79 -7.79 11.58
CA MET A 1 4.43 -8.62 10.43
C MET A 1 3.53 -9.72 10.94
N GLU A 2 2.28 -9.77 10.48
CA GLU A 2 1.33 -10.82 10.86
C GLU A 2 1.42 -11.96 9.84
N LYS A 3 1.62 -13.20 10.31
CA LYS A 3 1.99 -14.33 9.42
C LYS A 3 0.85 -14.77 8.51
N ASP A 4 -0.39 -14.55 8.94
CA ASP A 4 -1.58 -14.96 8.19
C ASP A 4 -2.19 -13.84 7.36
N CYS A 5 -1.62 -12.63 7.42
CA CYS A 5 -2.09 -11.50 6.62
C CYS A 5 -1.56 -11.58 5.17
N LEU A 6 -2.48 -11.74 4.21
CA LEU A 6 -2.17 -11.75 2.78
C LEU A 6 -1.41 -10.48 2.35
N PHE A 7 -1.86 -9.30 2.78
CA PHE A 7 -1.21 -8.04 2.43
C PHE A 7 0.18 -7.89 3.04
N CYS A 8 0.43 -8.45 4.24
CA CYS A 8 1.79 -8.49 4.77
C CYS A 8 2.71 -9.36 3.90
N LYS A 9 2.24 -10.51 3.42
CA LYS A 9 3.02 -11.37 2.53
C LYS A 9 3.32 -10.70 1.20
N ILE A 10 2.32 -10.02 0.63
CA ILE A 10 2.50 -9.25 -0.61
C ILE A 10 3.48 -8.10 -0.36
N ALA A 11 3.19 -7.17 0.57
CA ALA A 11 4.00 -5.97 0.79
C ALA A 11 5.46 -6.26 1.20
N ASN A 12 5.76 -7.45 1.74
CA ASN A 12 7.12 -7.86 2.09
C ASN A 12 7.77 -8.81 1.05
N GLY A 13 7.17 -8.96 -0.14
CA GLY A 13 7.75 -9.72 -1.25
C GLY A 13 7.76 -11.24 -1.07
N ILE A 14 7.01 -11.78 -0.10
CA ILE A 14 6.87 -13.24 0.11
C ILE A 14 6.06 -13.87 -1.02
N ILE A 15 5.03 -13.16 -1.48
CA ILE A 15 4.24 -13.56 -2.66
C ILE A 15 4.73 -12.71 -3.84
N PRO A 16 5.11 -13.33 -4.97
CA PRO A 16 5.50 -12.59 -6.17
C PRO A 16 4.39 -11.61 -6.58
N THR A 17 4.73 -10.34 -6.70
CA THR A 17 3.79 -9.28 -7.07
C THR A 17 4.55 -8.22 -7.87
N GLN A 18 3.92 -7.70 -8.92
CA GLN A 18 4.48 -6.58 -9.66
C GLN A 18 4.21 -5.28 -8.89
N PHE A 19 5.21 -4.80 -8.16
CA PHE A 19 5.10 -3.51 -7.48
C PHE A 19 5.16 -2.36 -8.49
N LEU A 20 4.24 -1.43 -8.31
CA LEU A 20 4.22 -0.14 -9.00
C LEU A 20 5.11 0.88 -8.28
N TYR A 21 5.33 0.67 -6.98
CA TYR A 21 6.24 1.41 -6.13
C TYR A 21 6.57 0.54 -4.90
N GLU A 22 7.80 0.64 -4.41
CA GLU A 22 8.24 -0.01 -3.18
C GLU A 22 9.24 0.89 -2.43
N SER A 23 9.08 0.96 -1.11
CA SER A 23 10.03 1.58 -0.18
C SER A 23 10.20 0.71 1.07
N ASP A 24 10.96 1.19 2.04
CA ASP A 24 11.11 0.52 3.34
C ASP A 24 9.81 0.48 4.15
N LYS A 25 8.87 1.40 3.86
CA LYS A 25 7.63 1.57 4.64
C LYS A 25 6.37 1.19 3.88
N LEU A 26 6.35 1.37 2.56
CA LEU A 26 5.16 1.26 1.73
C LEU A 26 5.40 0.36 0.52
N ALA A 27 4.36 -0.33 0.07
CA ALA A 27 4.31 -1.02 -1.20
C ALA A 27 3.04 -0.61 -1.95
N VAL A 28 3.13 -0.51 -3.28
CA VAL A 28 1.99 -0.21 -4.15
C VAL A 28 1.88 -1.27 -5.22
N PHE A 29 0.68 -1.82 -5.39
CA PHE A 29 0.40 -2.85 -6.39
C PHE A 29 -1.04 -2.71 -6.90
N ARG A 30 -1.35 -3.37 -8.01
CA ARG A 30 -2.70 -3.35 -8.59
C ARG A 30 -3.64 -4.21 -7.74
N ASP A 31 -4.89 -3.77 -7.61
CA ASP A 31 -5.92 -4.67 -7.09
C ASP A 31 -6.15 -5.83 -8.07
N ILE A 32 -6.42 -7.02 -7.54
CA ILE A 32 -6.71 -8.21 -8.35
C ILE A 32 -8.13 -8.16 -8.94
N ASN A 33 -9.04 -7.43 -8.29
CA ASN A 33 -10.42 -7.20 -8.71
C ASN A 33 -10.66 -5.68 -8.87
N PRO A 34 -10.12 -5.04 -9.92
CA PRO A 34 -10.20 -3.60 -10.08
C PRO A 34 -11.61 -3.11 -10.44
N GLU A 35 -12.19 -2.28 -9.58
CA GLU A 35 -13.49 -1.60 -9.80
C GLU A 35 -13.40 -0.31 -10.66
N ALA A 36 -12.23 0.01 -11.19
CA ALA A 36 -11.98 1.19 -12.04
C ALA A 36 -10.81 0.93 -13.00
N PRO A 37 -10.67 1.69 -14.11
CA PRO A 37 -9.57 1.52 -15.06
C PRO A 37 -8.18 1.58 -14.40
N VAL A 38 -8.06 2.47 -13.40
CA VAL A 38 -6.90 2.53 -12.51
C VAL A 38 -7.38 2.28 -11.09
N HIS A 39 -7.10 1.09 -10.58
CA HIS A 39 -7.34 0.71 -9.18
C HIS A 39 -6.06 0.10 -8.61
N ILE A 40 -5.47 0.77 -7.64
CA ILE A 40 -4.22 0.37 -6.99
C ILE A 40 -4.37 0.45 -5.47
N LEU A 41 -3.63 -0.41 -4.78
CA LEU A 41 -3.58 -0.44 -3.32
C LEU A 41 -2.23 0.08 -2.86
N ILE A 42 -2.25 0.96 -1.86
CA ILE A 42 -1.06 1.43 -1.15
C ILE A 42 -1.12 0.83 0.24
N VAL A 43 -0.11 0.03 0.58
CA VAL A 43 -0.12 -0.78 1.81
C VAL A 43 1.16 -0.54 2.61
N PRO A 44 1.07 -0.25 3.92
CA PRO A 44 2.24 -0.21 4.78
C PRO A 44 2.83 -1.60 5.01
N LYS A 45 4.16 -1.69 5.01
CA LYS A 45 4.88 -2.92 5.39
C LYS A 45 4.70 -3.24 6.88
N LYS A 46 4.49 -2.21 7.72
CA LYS A 46 4.01 -2.36 9.10
C LYS A 46 2.56 -2.86 9.08
N HIS A 47 2.28 -3.93 9.82
CA HIS A 47 0.91 -4.41 9.98
C HIS A 47 0.12 -3.45 10.87
N ILE A 48 -0.96 -2.89 10.32
CA ILE A 48 -1.98 -2.12 11.03
C ILE A 48 -3.31 -2.70 10.57
N ARG A 49 -4.07 -3.28 11.50
CA ARG A 49 -5.27 -4.07 11.15
C ARG A 49 -6.39 -3.19 10.58
N SER A 50 -6.57 -2.00 11.13
CA SER A 50 -7.59 -1.05 10.67
C SER A 50 -7.22 0.38 11.06
N LEU A 51 -7.96 1.37 10.53
CA LEU A 51 -7.82 2.77 10.96
C LEU A 51 -8.13 2.97 12.45
N ASN A 52 -8.88 2.08 13.10
CA ASN A 52 -9.14 2.16 14.54
C ASN A 52 -7.92 1.77 15.38
N ASP A 53 -6.93 1.10 14.78
CA ASP A 53 -5.75 0.59 15.44
C ASP A 53 -4.50 1.48 15.20
N ILE A 54 -4.68 2.69 14.66
CA ILE A 54 -3.59 3.67 14.46
C ILE A 54 -3.28 4.42 15.75
N GLY A 55 -2.02 4.83 15.92
CA GLY A 55 -1.59 5.75 16.98
C GLY A 55 -0.62 6.81 16.48
N GLU A 56 -0.11 7.65 17.39
CA GLU A 56 0.83 8.72 17.05
C GLU A 56 2.09 8.20 16.34
N GLN A 57 2.55 6.99 16.68
CA GLN A 57 3.69 6.36 16.02
C GLN A 57 3.48 6.08 14.51
N ASP A 58 2.23 6.09 14.04
CA ASP A 58 1.87 5.82 12.64
C ASP A 58 1.77 7.10 11.80
N ARG A 59 1.89 8.27 12.43
CA ARG A 59 1.71 9.58 11.78
C ARG A 59 2.56 9.73 10.52
N ASP A 60 3.84 9.37 10.61
CA ASP A 60 4.78 9.53 9.50
C ASP A 60 4.41 8.64 8.31
N VAL A 61 4.12 7.36 8.55
CA VAL A 61 3.78 6.43 7.46
C VAL A 61 2.44 6.78 6.82
N LEU A 62 1.46 7.23 7.61
CA LEU A 62 0.16 7.67 7.08
C LEU A 62 0.28 8.95 6.24
N GLY A 63 1.12 9.90 6.69
CA GLY A 63 1.42 11.11 5.92
C GLY A 63 2.10 10.79 4.58
N GLU A 64 3.13 9.94 4.61
CA GLU A 64 3.81 9.46 3.40
C GLU A 64 2.84 8.73 2.46
N MET A 65 1.94 7.91 3.01
CA MET A 65 0.93 7.17 2.25
C MET A 65 -0.02 8.09 1.48
N LEU A 66 -0.49 9.18 2.10
CA LEU A 66 -1.39 10.14 1.46
C LEU A 66 -0.69 10.94 0.35
N LEU A 67 0.56 11.36 0.57
CA LEU A 67 1.34 12.05 -0.45
C LEU A 67 1.65 11.12 -1.63
N LEU A 68 2.01 9.87 -1.35
CA LEU A 68 2.21 8.86 -2.37
C LEU A 68 0.93 8.60 -3.17
N ALA A 69 -0.24 8.54 -2.52
CA ALA A 69 -1.51 8.39 -3.21
C ALA A 69 -1.75 9.48 -4.25
N LYS A 70 -1.52 10.75 -3.88
CA LYS A 70 -1.61 11.90 -4.80
C LYS A 70 -0.65 11.73 -5.98
N ASP A 71 0.60 11.37 -5.72
CA ASP A 71 1.62 11.22 -6.77
C ASP A 71 1.31 10.08 -7.73
N MET A 72 0.84 8.94 -7.21
CA MET A 72 0.44 7.79 -8.01
C MET A 72 -0.78 8.11 -8.87
N ALA A 73 -1.79 8.79 -8.31
CA ALA A 73 -2.96 9.23 -9.06
C ALA A 73 -2.58 10.20 -10.20
N LYS A 74 -1.65 11.13 -9.95
CA LYS A 74 -1.16 12.05 -10.98
C LYS A 74 -0.41 11.31 -12.09
N LYS A 75 0.48 10.38 -11.74
CA LYS A 75 1.28 9.60 -12.70
C LYS A 75 0.41 8.71 -13.58
N ARG A 76 -0.65 8.13 -13.02
CA ARG A 76 -1.53 7.16 -13.70
C ARG A 76 -2.79 7.76 -14.32
N ARG A 77 -2.97 9.09 -14.29
CA ARG A 77 -4.14 9.78 -14.88
C ARG A 77 -4.34 9.52 -16.38
N ARG A 78 -3.33 8.97 -17.08
CA ARG A 78 -3.33 8.71 -18.53
C ARG A 78 -3.22 7.22 -18.89
N GLU A 79 -3.29 6.33 -17.90
CA GLU A 79 -3.52 4.90 -18.12
C GLU A 79 -5.02 4.65 -18.30
#